data_AF-A0A535L017-F1
#
_entry.id   AF-A0A535L017-F1
#
_cell.length_a   1.000
_cell.length_b   1.000
_cell.length_c   1.000
_cell.angle_alpha   90.00
_cell.angle_beta   90.00
_cell.angle_gamma   90.00
#
_symmetry.space_group_name_H-M   'P 1'
#
loop_
_entity.id
_entity.type
_entity.pdbx_description
1 polymer ?
#
loop_
_entity_poly.entity_id
_entity_poly.type
_entity_poly.pdbx_seq_one_letter_code
_entity_poly.pdbx_strand_id
1 'polypeptide(L)' 'METTADGTYFQEGDHVRIKRTGEQGRINATDGGVVYVLLDGTNEAKLFSASVDEDASIELVTP' A
#
# COMPACT_ATOMS: atom_id res chain seq x y z
N MET A 1 -11.70 13.38 -11.02
CA MET A 1 -11.44 12.60 -9.79
C MET A 1 -10.50 13.45 -8.95
N GLU A 2 -10.94 13.81 -7.75
CA GLU A 2 -10.15 14.61 -6.80
C GLU A 2 -9.24 13.65 -6.05
N THR A 3 -7.92 13.75 -6.25
CA THR A 3 -6.95 12.95 -5.51
C THR A 3 -6.43 13.84 -4.39
N THR A 4 -6.93 13.60 -3.18
CA THR A 4 -6.49 14.27 -1.96
C THR A 4 -4.99 14.04 -1.78
N ALA A 5 -4.20 15.09 -1.98
CA ALA A 5 -2.76 15.18 -1.69
C ALA A 5 -2.50 15.42 -0.19
N ASP A 6 -3.40 14.93 0.66
CA ASP A 6 -3.27 14.85 2.10
C ASP A 6 -2.97 13.37 2.35
N GLY A 7 -1.80 13.03 2.88
CA GLY A 7 -1.24 11.67 2.96
C GLY A 7 -1.99 10.70 3.88
N THR A 8 -3.32 10.67 3.80
CA THR A 8 -4.23 9.82 4.56
C THR A 8 -4.41 8.45 3.91
N TYR A 9 -4.11 8.33 2.61
CA TYR A 9 -4.32 7.11 1.83
C TYR A 9 -3.09 6.72 1.01
N PHE A 10 -2.89 5.42 0.89
CA PHE A 10 -1.92 4.79 -0.01
C PHE A 10 -2.24 5.09 -1.48
N GLN A 11 -1.22 5.36 -2.30
CA GLN A 11 -1.39 5.69 -3.72
C GLN A 11 -0.76 4.67 -4.65
N GLU A 12 -1.20 4.64 -5.90
CA GLU A 12 -0.56 3.83 -6.93
C GLU A 12 0.90 4.24 -7.10
N GLY A 13 1.79 3.25 -7.04
CA GLY A 13 3.22 3.44 -7.13
C GLY A 13 3.92 3.61 -5.78
N ASP A 14 3.21 3.73 -4.66
CA ASP A 14 3.84 3.79 -3.34
C ASP A 14 4.58 2.48 -3.02
N HIS A 15 5.75 2.63 -2.40
CA HIS A 15 6.48 1.52 -1.82
C HIS A 15 6.01 1.28 -0.41
N VAL A 16 5.67 0.03 -0.14
CA VAL A 16 5.12 -0.38 1.13
C VAL A 16 5.79 -1.63 1.66
N ARG A 17 5.77 -1.75 2.99
CA ARG A 17 6.19 -2.94 3.71
C ARG A 17 5.00 -3.50 4.48
N ILE A 18 4.81 -4.81 4.40
CA ILE A 18 3.85 -5.53 5.21
C ILE A 18 4.40 -5.65 6.63
N LYS A 19 3.75 -5.01 7.62
CA LYS A 19 4.23 -4.99 9.01
C LYS A 19 4.40 -6.39 9.59
N ARG A 20 3.45 -7.29 9.28
CA ARG A 20 3.40 -8.65 9.85
C ARG A 20 4.52 -9.56 9.35
N THR A 21 4.83 -9.53 8.05
CA THR A 21 5.79 -10.45 7.42
C THR A 21 7.12 -9.79 7.12
N GLY A 22 7.16 -8.45 7.09
CA GLY A 22 8.32 -7.67 6.69
C GLY A 22 8.56 -7.65 5.18
N GLU A 23 7.72 -8.33 4.39
CA GLU A 23 7.78 -8.35 2.94
C GLU A 23 7.56 -6.94 2.36
N GLN A 24 8.23 -6.65 1.26
CA GLN A 24 8.11 -5.36 0.57
C GLN A 24 7.41 -5.53 -0.78
N GLY A 25 6.75 -4.46 -1.20
CA GLY A 25 6.06 -4.43 -2.47
C GLY A 25 5.69 -3.01 -2.87
N ARG A 26 4.97 -2.93 -3.98
CA ARG A 26 4.52 -1.67 -4.57
C ARG A 26 3.03 -1.71 -4.81
N ILE A 27 2.34 -0.61 -4.52
CA ILE A 27 0.92 -0.53 -4.83
C ILE A 27 0.75 -0.41 -6.34
N ASN A 28 0.11 -1.40 -6.93
CA ASN A 28 -0.14 -1.49 -8.36
C ASN A 28 -1.48 -0.86 -8.77
N ALA A 29 -2.47 -0.85 -7.87
CA ALA A 29 -3.78 -0.27 -8.09
C ALA A 29 -4.46 0.12 -6.78
N THR A 30 -5.36 1.11 -6.83
CA THR A 30 -6.25 1.48 -5.72
C THR A 30 -7.70 1.43 -6.19
N ASP A 31 -8.60 0.87 -5.38
CA ASP A 31 -10.03 0.78 -5.70
C ASP A 31 -10.87 0.82 -4.43
N GLY A 32 -11.84 1.73 -4.35
CA GLY A 32 -12.90 1.69 -3.33
C GLY A 32 -12.45 1.62 -1.86
N GLY A 33 -11.26 2.12 -1.51
CA GLY A 33 -10.70 2.05 -0.14
C GLY A 33 -9.82 0.84 0.15
N VAL A 34 -9.47 0.05 -0.88
CA VAL A 34 -8.44 -0.99 -0.82
C VAL A 34 -7.32 -0.70 -1.82
N VAL A 35 -6.14 -1.26 -1.56
CA VAL A 35 -4.97 -1.20 -2.44
C VAL A 35 -4.46 -2.60 -2.76
N TYR A 36 -3.99 -2.75 -3.99
CA TYR A 36 -3.37 -3.97 -4.49
C TYR A 36 -1.85 -3.80 -4.43
N VAL A 37 -1.21 -4.50 -3.50
CA VAL A 37 0.25 -4.49 -3.33
C VAL A 37 0.84 -5.67 -4.10
N LEU A 38 1.67 -5.36 -5.08
CA LEU A 38 2.48 -6.33 -5.81
C LEU A 38 3.79 -6.55 -5.04
N LEU A 39 4.02 -7.78 -4.58
CA LEU A 39 5.23 -8.14 -3.84
C LEU A 39 6.44 -8.26 -4.76
N ASP A 40 7.57 -7.69 -4.33
CA ASP A 40 8.80 -7.63 -5.12
C ASP A 40 9.40 -9.04 -5.36
N GLY A 41 9.39 -9.89 -4.34
CA GLY A 41 10.03 -11.22 -4.39
C GLY A 41 9.22 -12.30 -5.12
N THR A 42 7.90 -12.18 -5.18
CA THR A 42 7.02 -13.25 -5.69
C THR A 42 6.13 -12.82 -6.86
N ASN A 43 6.04 -11.52 -7.17
CA ASN A 43 5.05 -10.96 -8.10
C ASN A 43 3.60 -11.34 -7.75
N GLU A 44 3.33 -11.69 -6.48
CA GLU A 44 1.99 -11.95 -5.99
C GLU A 44 1.31 -10.62 -5.62
N ALA A 45 0.05 -10.47 -6.00
CA ALA A 45 -0.76 -9.32 -5.61
C ALA A 45 -1.56 -9.64 -4.35
N LYS A 46 -1.40 -8.81 -3.31
CA LYS A 46 -2.14 -8.89 -2.05
C LYS A 46 -3.00 -7.64 -1.85
N LEU A 47 -4.21 -7.80 -1.34
CA LEU A 47 -5.09 -6.67 -1.02
C LEU A 47 -4.91 -6.21 0.43
N PHE A 48 -4.92 -4.90 0.62
CA PHE A 48 -4.88 -4.24 1.93
C PHE A 48 -5.84 -3.05 1.95
N SER A 49 -6.14 -2.54 3.15
CA SER A 49 -6.86 -1.27 3.29
C SER A 49 -6.02 -0.13 2.72
N ALA A 50 -6.68 0.82 2.03
CA ALA A 50 -6.02 2.01 1.50
C ALA A 50 -5.70 3.05 2.58
N SER A 51 -6.27 2.93 3.77
CA SER A 51 -6.05 3.86 4.87
C SER A 51 -4.66 3.70 5.48
N VAL A 52 -3.97 4.83 5.66
CA VAL A 52 -2.66 4.91 6.30
C VAL A 52 -2.88 5.24 7.78
N ASP A 53 -2.92 4.20 8.62
CA ASP A 53 -3.12 4.31 10.07
C ASP A 53 -2.06 3.52 10.86
N GLU A 54 -1.94 3.75 12.17
CA GLU A 54 -1.03 2.98 13.05
C GLU A 54 -1.35 1.48 13.01
N ASP A 55 -2.63 1.12 12.92
CA ASP A 55 -3.12 -0.26 12.85
C ASP A 55 -3.11 -0.84 11.42
N ALA A 56 -2.74 -0.05 10.41
CA ALA A 56 -2.69 -0.53 9.03
C ALA A 56 -1.71 -1.70 8.92
N SER A 57 -2.10 -2.73 8.14
CA SER A 57 -1.28 -3.94 7.94
C SER A 57 -0.01 -3.70 7.11
N ILE A 58 0.04 -2.56 6.42
CA ILE A 58 1.16 -2.11 5.60
C ILE A 58 1.58 -0.70 6.04
N GLU A 59 2.83 -0.34 5.79
CA GLU A 59 3.41 0.99 6.05
C GLU A 59 4.16 1.49 4.82
N LEU A 60 4.20 2.81 4.63
CA LEU A 60 5.00 3.45 3.59
C LEU A 60 6.49 3.28 3.88
N VAL A 61 7.26 2.88 2.86
CA VAL A 61 8.71 2.85 2.91
C VAL A 61 9.21 4.11 2.21
N THR A 62 9.51 5.14 3.00
CA THR A 62 10.23 6.31 2.49
C THR A 62 11.72 5.98 2.36
N PRO A 63 12.39 6.39 1.27
CA PRO A 63 13.85 6.27 1.16
C PRO A 63 14.59 7.13 2.21
#